data_AF-A0A8S9BLX3-F1
#
_entry.id   AF-A0A8S9BLX3-F1
#
_cell.length_a   1.000
_cell.length_b   1.000
_cell.length_c   1.000
_cell.angle_alpha   90.00
_cell.angle_beta   90.00
_cell.angle_gamma   90.00
#
_symmetry.space_group_name_H-M   'P 1'
#
loop_
_entity.id
_entity.type
_entity.pdbx_description
1 polymer ?
#
loop_
_entity_poly.entity_id
_entity_poly.type
_entity_poly.pdbx_seq_one_letter_code
_entity_poly.pdbx_strand_id
1 'polypeptide(L)'
;MDLGFANSRQSPGEHFDRTPFLRTPSDASSETLRSTQSPIDNSLTRTALPGRTLQPTFTAKDESSTKVEKWGRKGHTKSRAGCLNCKRARIKCKENRPSCDYCAHRGLECRWPEVHINQMGTMILRPTPPASVPLNPLVSGPVYTSQDFRLFHHFLQTAYPHHPIGNDSVWTHEVPAIASKYDFLLNAMLALSASDIYSLRTPCDKDLHLKALTYRVKSIESLSQAVSAGIESFEKGNAILATCYTLLFQSVLLNEALADYFTFVRGCVSVSIQVSIKKMNFIFTKFLGDEQLEMVEDGLQKAPWINPDVVAKANRSFEKMGPLCKTKAEITMYGLLLSMARNLITSSRSAYMELRKIYYIFSFEMKDEEFREFINPANEVCQLLQAHFVAMQLIMTPITKAEQRGRESAAAGEGDGTTGRWLKTLHSNIPAHLLEYYEWTLWVDDEVQKGRLYNGVYD
;
A
#
# COMPACT_ATOMS: atom_id res chain seq x y z
N MET A 1 -12.57 -0.87 28.83
CA MET A 1 -13.58 -0.18 29.67
C MET A 1 -14.63 0.32 28.71
N ASP A 2 -15.88 0.02 29.00
CA ASP A 2 -16.98 0.08 28.05
C ASP A 2 -17.44 1.50 27.76
N LEU A 3 -17.80 1.77 26.49
CA LEU A 3 -18.51 2.98 26.10
C LEU A 3 -19.98 2.84 26.50
N GLY A 4 -20.27 3.13 27.77
CA GLY A 4 -21.60 3.00 28.38
C GLY A 4 -22.64 3.96 27.78
N PHE A 5 -23.34 3.53 26.73
CA PHE A 5 -24.51 4.23 26.19
C PHE A 5 -25.71 4.10 27.14
N ALA A 6 -25.95 5.14 27.94
CA ALA A 6 -27.12 5.21 28.82
C ALA A 6 -28.42 5.29 28.01
N ASN A 7 -29.25 4.25 28.09
CA ASN A 7 -30.52 4.17 27.35
C ASN A 7 -31.71 4.16 28.34
N SER A 8 -32.34 5.31 28.54
CA SER A 8 -33.32 5.51 29.61
C SER A 8 -34.77 5.28 29.15
N ARG A 9 -35.41 4.20 29.62
CA ARG A 9 -36.88 4.05 29.64
C ARG A 9 -37.38 3.13 30.76
N GLN A 10 -38.39 3.62 31.46
CA GLN A 10 -39.22 3.02 32.53
C GLN A 10 -40.22 1.96 31.96
N SER A 11 -40.80 0.98 32.68
CA SER A 11 -40.64 0.47 34.07
C SER A 11 -40.89 -1.08 34.15
N PRO A 12 -41.68 -1.72 35.06
CA PRO A 12 -41.08 -2.66 36.04
C PRO A 12 -41.72 -4.08 36.16
N GLY A 13 -41.08 -4.96 36.95
CA GLY A 13 -41.57 -6.29 37.37
C GLY A 13 -40.82 -7.47 36.69
N GLU A 14 -40.62 -8.65 37.31
CA GLU A 14 -41.00 -9.18 38.64
C GLU A 14 -39.88 -10.08 39.25
N HIS A 15 -40.19 -10.85 40.30
CA HIS A 15 -39.26 -11.58 41.19
C HIS A 15 -38.81 -12.99 40.74
N PHE A 16 -37.84 -13.52 41.51
CA PHE A 16 -37.39 -14.92 41.74
C PHE A 16 -36.20 -15.46 40.91
N ASP A 17 -35.37 -16.39 41.41
CA ASP A 17 -34.72 -16.65 42.73
C ASP A 17 -33.69 -17.80 42.54
N ARG A 18 -32.71 -17.96 43.46
CA ARG A 18 -31.84 -19.15 43.70
C ARG A 18 -30.95 -19.77 42.59
N THR A 19 -29.66 -19.58 42.83
CA THR A 19 -28.49 -20.46 42.54
C THR A 19 -28.48 -21.77 43.39
N PRO A 20 -27.42 -22.63 43.39
CA PRO A 20 -26.68 -23.31 42.30
C PRO A 20 -26.32 -24.81 42.62
N PHE A 21 -25.91 -25.63 41.64
CA PHE A 21 -25.07 -26.86 41.79
C PHE A 21 -24.53 -27.30 40.39
N LEU A 22 -23.53 -28.17 40.20
CA LEU A 22 -22.13 -28.25 40.69
C LEU A 22 -21.42 -29.47 40.00
N ARG A 23 -20.15 -29.31 39.59
CA ARG A 23 -19.12 -30.35 39.29
C ARG A 23 -19.18 -31.24 38.02
N THR A 24 -17.95 -31.61 37.62
CA THR A 24 -17.43 -32.53 36.58
C THR A 24 -16.84 -33.80 37.29
N PRO A 25 -15.98 -34.70 36.72
CA PRO A 25 -15.43 -34.90 35.35
C PRO A 25 -15.39 -36.39 34.87
N SER A 26 -14.54 -36.70 33.86
CA SER A 26 -13.95 -38.00 33.42
C SER A 26 -14.91 -39.07 32.82
N ASP A 27 -14.52 -40.09 32.03
CA ASP A 27 -13.24 -40.66 31.48
C ASP A 27 -13.45 -40.99 29.96
N ALA A 28 -12.50 -41.19 29.02
CA ALA A 28 -11.10 -41.64 28.91
C ALA A 28 -10.89 -43.15 28.55
N SER A 29 -10.14 -43.43 27.46
CA SER A 29 -9.57 -44.74 26.99
C SER A 29 -10.55 -45.85 26.50
N SER A 30 -10.20 -46.85 25.64
CA SER A 30 -9.11 -47.04 24.65
C SER A 30 -9.34 -48.27 23.72
N GLU A 31 -8.71 -48.28 22.53
CA GLU A 31 -8.19 -49.42 21.68
C GLU A 31 -9.09 -50.64 21.33
N THR A 32 -9.05 -51.24 20.12
CA THR A 32 -7.95 -52.07 19.53
C THR A 32 -8.32 -52.39 18.05
N LEU A 33 -7.54 -52.05 16.99
CA LEU A 33 -6.54 -52.88 16.24
C LEU A 33 -7.01 -54.30 15.83
N ARG A 34 -6.74 -54.91 14.66
CA ARG A 34 -5.93 -54.68 13.42
C ARG A 34 -6.65 -55.43 12.25
N SER A 35 -6.33 -55.35 10.96
CA SER A 35 -5.08 -55.15 10.18
C SER A 35 -5.47 -54.71 8.72
N THR A 36 -4.70 -54.77 7.61
CA THR A 36 -3.36 -55.26 7.22
C THR A 36 -2.75 -54.36 6.12
N GLN A 37 -1.55 -53.81 6.36
CA GLN A 37 -0.42 -53.56 5.43
C GLN A 37 -0.59 -52.79 4.09
N SER A 38 0.57 -52.34 3.57
CA SER A 38 0.72 -51.19 2.64
C SER A 38 1.86 -51.41 1.60
N PRO A 39 2.66 -50.41 1.15
CA PRO A 39 2.50 -49.70 -0.14
C PRO A 39 3.74 -49.81 -1.05
N ILE A 40 3.87 -48.98 -2.10
CA ILE A 40 5.11 -48.27 -2.52
C ILE A 40 4.87 -47.28 -3.68
N ASP A 41 5.73 -46.26 -3.79
CA ASP A 41 5.68 -45.07 -4.64
C ASP A 41 6.10 -45.25 -6.13
N ASN A 42 5.97 -44.18 -6.92
CA ASN A 42 7.13 -43.66 -7.68
C ASN A 42 7.01 -42.20 -8.16
N SER A 43 8.14 -41.59 -8.56
CA SER A 43 8.22 -40.16 -8.94
C SER A 43 9.34 -39.83 -9.96
N LEU A 44 9.13 -38.78 -10.78
CA LEU A 44 10.13 -38.07 -11.64
C LEU A 44 10.77 -38.95 -12.78
N THR A 45 11.30 -38.49 -13.93
CA THR A 45 12.09 -37.28 -14.28
C THR A 45 12.08 -37.02 -15.83
N ARG A 46 12.89 -36.07 -16.35
CA ARG A 46 13.12 -35.68 -17.79
C ARG A 46 13.88 -36.80 -18.59
N THR A 47 14.13 -36.80 -19.92
CA THR A 47 14.87 -35.80 -20.76
C THR A 47 15.03 -36.19 -22.27
N ALA A 48 15.14 -35.20 -23.19
CA ALA A 48 15.87 -35.17 -24.51
C ALA A 48 15.50 -35.99 -25.79
N LEU A 49 15.93 -35.42 -26.94
CA LEU A 49 15.93 -35.85 -28.37
C LEU A 49 17.28 -36.50 -28.76
N PRO A 50 17.44 -37.37 -29.81
CA PRO A 50 17.30 -37.07 -31.27
C PRO A 50 16.76 -38.26 -32.15
N GLY A 51 16.77 -38.30 -33.50
CA GLY A 51 16.92 -37.28 -34.57
C GLY A 51 17.47 -37.80 -35.93
N ARG A 52 17.12 -37.10 -37.05
CA ARG A 52 17.62 -37.19 -38.47
C ARG A 52 17.34 -38.43 -39.38
N THR A 53 16.47 -38.19 -40.39
CA THR A 53 16.59 -38.44 -41.86
C THR A 53 17.01 -39.81 -42.46
N LEU A 54 16.19 -40.34 -43.41
CA LEU A 54 16.51 -40.48 -44.86
C LEU A 54 15.31 -40.98 -45.71
N GLN A 55 15.37 -40.83 -47.04
CA GLN A 55 14.51 -41.42 -48.11
C GLN A 55 15.44 -42.18 -49.11
N PRO A 56 15.10 -42.55 -50.39
CA PRO A 56 13.82 -42.67 -51.13
C PRO A 56 13.65 -43.93 -52.06
N THR A 57 12.46 -44.13 -52.65
CA THR A 57 12.12 -44.65 -54.01
C THR A 57 10.57 -44.57 -54.19
N PHE A 58 9.91 -44.08 -55.26
CA PHE A 58 9.90 -44.39 -56.73
C PHE A 58 9.41 -45.82 -57.05
N THR A 59 8.50 -46.10 -58.00
CA THR A 59 8.03 -45.44 -59.26
C THR A 59 6.48 -45.54 -59.45
N ALA A 60 5.93 -45.55 -60.69
CA ALA A 60 5.47 -44.40 -61.49
C ALA A 60 4.43 -44.86 -62.57
N LYS A 61 3.68 -43.94 -63.21
CA LYS A 61 2.96 -44.18 -64.49
C LYS A 61 2.51 -42.88 -65.19
N ASP A 62 2.39 -42.95 -66.52
CA ASP A 62 2.30 -41.84 -67.48
C ASP A 62 0.84 -41.60 -68.01
N GLU A 63 0.49 -40.67 -68.93
CA GLU A 63 1.26 -39.72 -69.75
C GLU A 63 0.41 -38.52 -70.28
N SER A 64 1.09 -37.44 -70.69
CA SER A 64 0.75 -36.50 -71.79
C SER A 64 -0.28 -35.34 -71.64
N SER A 65 0.16 -34.16 -72.14
CA SER A 65 -0.56 -33.05 -72.80
C SER A 65 -1.93 -32.57 -72.28
N THR A 66 -2.10 -31.33 -71.80
CA THR A 66 -1.73 -30.06 -72.48
C THR A 66 -1.45 -28.93 -71.47
N LYS A 67 -0.64 -27.93 -71.88
CA LYS A 67 -0.38 -26.73 -71.07
C LYS A 67 -1.61 -25.80 -71.01
N VAL A 68 -2.20 -25.66 -69.82
CA VAL A 68 -2.95 -24.45 -69.44
C VAL A 68 -2.10 -23.66 -68.46
N GLU A 69 -1.29 -22.73 -68.98
CA GLU A 69 -0.58 -21.77 -68.14
C GLU A 69 -1.62 -20.90 -67.41
N LYS A 70 -1.71 -21.05 -66.09
CA LYS A 70 -2.56 -20.18 -65.26
C LYS A 70 -2.03 -18.75 -65.37
N TRP A 71 -2.69 -17.93 -66.18
CA TRP A 71 -2.47 -16.50 -66.23
C TRP A 71 -2.70 -15.91 -64.83
N GLY A 72 -1.63 -15.76 -64.07
CA GLY A 72 -1.62 -14.92 -62.88
C GLY A 72 -2.14 -13.55 -63.30
N ARG A 73 -3.17 -13.04 -62.60
CA ARG A 73 -3.84 -11.78 -62.95
C ARG A 73 -2.77 -10.70 -63.13
N LYS A 74 -2.50 -10.26 -64.36
CA LYS A 74 -1.45 -9.29 -64.67
C LYS A 74 -1.60 -8.11 -63.72
N GLY A 75 -0.63 -7.95 -62.80
CA GLY A 75 -0.70 -6.96 -61.73
C GLY A 75 -0.88 -5.57 -62.34
N HIS A 76 -2.10 -5.05 -62.31
CA HIS A 76 -2.41 -3.81 -63.01
C HIS A 76 -1.57 -2.68 -62.42
N THR A 77 -0.79 -2.01 -63.28
CA THR A 77 0.06 -0.88 -62.93
C THR A 77 -0.79 0.14 -62.18
N LYS A 78 -0.52 0.34 -60.89
CA LYS A 78 -1.31 1.23 -60.03
C LYS A 78 -1.28 2.63 -60.63
N SER A 79 -2.46 3.15 -60.99
CA SER A 79 -2.63 4.45 -61.64
C SER A 79 -2.10 5.56 -60.72
N ARG A 80 -0.90 6.08 -61.00
CA ARG A 80 -0.18 7.02 -60.11
C ARG A 80 -0.97 8.32 -59.93
N ALA A 81 -1.69 8.79 -60.96
CA ALA A 81 -2.51 10.00 -60.91
C ALA A 81 -3.98 9.79 -60.47
N GLY A 82 -4.44 8.53 -60.32
CA GLY A 82 -5.82 8.19 -59.98
C GLY A 82 -6.39 8.90 -58.74
N CYS A 83 -7.71 9.11 -58.72
CA CYS A 83 -8.41 9.86 -57.66
C CYS A 83 -8.33 9.16 -56.29
N LEU A 84 -8.62 9.92 -55.23
CA LEU A 84 -8.48 9.46 -53.84
C LEU A 84 -9.41 8.27 -53.53
N ASN A 85 -10.63 8.27 -54.05
CA ASN A 85 -11.60 7.19 -53.83
C ASN A 85 -11.17 5.87 -54.49
N CYS A 86 -10.73 5.90 -55.76
CA CYS A 86 -10.23 4.70 -56.44
C CYS A 86 -8.94 4.16 -55.78
N LYS A 87 -8.05 5.05 -55.31
CA LYS A 87 -6.86 4.67 -54.52
C LYS A 87 -7.24 4.01 -53.20
N ARG A 88 -8.19 4.58 -52.44
CA ARG A 88 -8.70 4.00 -51.18
C ARG A 88 -9.37 2.64 -51.40
N ALA A 89 -10.19 2.51 -52.44
CA ALA A 89 -10.84 1.26 -52.84
C ALA A 89 -9.90 0.25 -53.53
N ARG A 90 -8.62 0.59 -53.76
CA ARG A 90 -7.59 -0.24 -54.41
C ARG A 90 -7.95 -0.74 -55.83
N ILE A 91 -8.75 0.04 -56.56
CA ILE A 91 -9.20 -0.26 -57.94
C ILE A 91 -8.51 0.63 -58.99
N LYS A 92 -8.55 0.23 -60.26
CA LYS A 92 -8.02 1.03 -61.37
C LYS A 92 -8.90 2.28 -61.57
N CYS A 93 -8.32 3.46 -61.42
CA CYS A 93 -8.96 4.70 -61.86
C CYS A 93 -8.87 4.82 -63.39
N LYS A 94 -9.86 5.48 -64.00
CA LYS A 94 -9.90 5.79 -65.44
C LYS A 94 -9.36 7.19 -65.77
N GLU A 95 -9.10 8.01 -64.77
CA GLU A 95 -8.48 9.36 -64.87
C GLU A 95 -9.30 10.41 -65.66
N ASN A 96 -10.49 10.05 -66.14
CA ASN A 96 -11.55 10.94 -66.64
C ASN A 96 -11.87 12.07 -65.64
N ARG A 97 -12.01 13.30 -66.14
CA ARG A 97 -12.35 14.51 -65.38
C ARG A 97 -13.67 15.11 -65.92
N PRO A 98 -14.46 15.83 -65.09
CA PRO A 98 -14.18 16.22 -63.70
C PRO A 98 -14.28 15.07 -62.69
N SER A 99 -15.13 14.07 -62.95
CA SER A 99 -15.32 12.88 -62.11
C SER A 99 -15.00 11.62 -62.89
N CYS A 100 -14.35 10.63 -62.26
CA CYS A 100 -14.10 9.34 -62.89
C CYS A 100 -15.31 8.40 -62.74
N ASP A 101 -15.47 7.50 -63.71
CA ASP A 101 -16.62 6.60 -63.89
C ASP A 101 -17.07 5.91 -62.60
N TYR A 102 -16.13 5.37 -61.81
CA TYR A 102 -16.43 4.70 -60.53
C TYR A 102 -17.07 5.64 -59.50
N CYS A 103 -16.63 6.90 -59.43
CA CYS A 103 -17.19 7.89 -58.51
C CYS A 103 -18.55 8.37 -59.02
N ALA A 104 -18.69 8.63 -60.32
CA ALA A 104 -19.96 8.99 -60.95
C ALA A 104 -21.03 7.90 -60.73
N HIS A 105 -20.75 6.63 -61.04
CA HIS A 105 -21.65 5.49 -60.81
C HIS A 105 -21.98 5.21 -59.33
N ARG A 106 -21.28 5.82 -58.38
CA ARG A 106 -21.48 5.65 -56.94
C ARG A 106 -21.96 6.92 -56.23
N GLY A 107 -22.22 8.02 -56.96
CA GLY A 107 -22.58 9.31 -56.36
C GLY A 107 -21.50 9.91 -55.46
N LEU A 108 -20.23 9.51 -55.63
CA LEU A 108 -19.13 9.94 -54.76
C LEU A 108 -18.45 11.20 -55.28
N GLU A 109 -18.15 12.12 -54.37
CA GLU A 109 -17.36 13.32 -54.67
C GLU A 109 -15.93 12.92 -55.12
N CYS A 110 -15.57 13.26 -56.37
CA CYS A 110 -14.35 12.74 -57.00
C CYS A 110 -13.14 13.68 -56.80
N ARG A 111 -12.55 13.66 -55.60
CA ARG A 111 -11.34 14.44 -55.31
C ARG A 111 -10.07 13.79 -55.89
N TRP A 112 -9.26 14.61 -56.55
CA TRP A 112 -7.94 14.26 -57.10
C TRP A 112 -6.83 14.72 -56.13
N PRO A 113 -5.65 14.07 -56.11
CA PRO A 113 -4.52 14.57 -55.35
C PRO A 113 -4.00 15.87 -55.98
N GLU A 114 -3.75 16.89 -55.15
CA GLU A 114 -3.09 18.12 -55.57
C GLU A 114 -1.61 17.84 -55.85
N VAL A 115 -1.11 18.34 -57.00
CA VAL A 115 0.28 18.16 -57.43
C VAL A 115 0.94 19.53 -57.49
N HIS A 116 1.55 19.94 -56.38
CA HIS A 116 2.39 21.13 -56.35
C HIS A 116 3.68 20.88 -57.13
N ILE A 117 3.84 21.59 -58.24
CA ILE A 117 5.08 21.63 -59.02
C ILE A 117 5.95 22.75 -58.45
N ASN A 118 6.82 22.41 -57.50
CA ASN A 118 7.89 23.32 -57.08
C ASN A 118 8.97 23.36 -58.18
N GLN A 119 9.63 24.52 -58.34
CA GLN A 119 10.58 24.78 -59.42
C GLN A 119 11.97 24.13 -59.20
N MET A 120 12.01 22.81 -59.14
CA MET A 120 13.19 21.95 -59.45
C MET A 120 12.69 20.50 -59.60
N GLY A 121 13.06 19.85 -60.72
CA GLY A 121 12.37 18.67 -61.27
C GLY A 121 12.55 17.34 -60.52
N THR A 122 12.17 17.27 -59.24
CA THR A 122 12.32 16.07 -58.39
C THR A 122 11.02 15.74 -57.65
N MET A 123 10.41 14.58 -57.94
CA MET A 123 9.20 14.12 -57.26
C MET A 123 9.50 13.54 -55.87
N ILE A 124 9.50 14.39 -54.84
CA ILE A 124 9.59 13.94 -53.44
C ILE A 124 8.18 13.69 -52.89
N LEU A 125 7.85 12.42 -52.67
CA LEU A 125 6.69 12.04 -51.86
C LEU A 125 7.00 12.34 -50.39
N ARG A 126 6.45 13.43 -49.85
CA ARG A 126 6.41 13.63 -48.40
C ARG A 126 5.66 12.44 -47.76
N PRO A 127 6.22 11.78 -46.73
CA PRO A 127 5.41 11.02 -45.80
C PRO A 127 4.32 11.94 -45.26
N THR A 128 3.07 11.47 -45.20
CA THR A 128 2.07 12.14 -44.36
C THR A 128 2.61 12.14 -42.93
N PRO A 129 2.62 13.28 -42.21
CA PRO A 129 2.84 13.22 -40.78
C PRO A 129 1.83 12.25 -40.16
N PRO A 130 2.18 11.50 -39.11
CA PRO A 130 1.17 10.79 -38.33
C PRO A 130 0.11 11.81 -37.91
N ALA A 131 -1.17 11.42 -37.95
CA ALA A 131 -2.27 12.35 -37.68
C ALA A 131 -2.18 12.83 -36.22
N SER A 132 -1.52 13.97 -36.02
CA SER A 132 -1.51 14.68 -34.75
C SER A 132 -2.92 15.17 -34.49
N VAL A 133 -3.68 14.38 -33.74
CA VAL A 133 -4.91 14.83 -33.10
C VAL A 133 -4.56 16.16 -32.42
N PRO A 134 -5.27 17.26 -32.73
CA PRO A 134 -5.01 18.53 -32.07
C PRO A 134 -5.24 18.34 -30.57
N LEU A 135 -4.15 18.27 -29.80
CA LEU A 135 -4.20 18.17 -28.36
C LEU A 135 -4.64 19.55 -27.86
N ASN A 136 -5.94 19.76 -27.69
CA ASN A 136 -6.51 21.00 -27.20
C ASN A 136 -5.85 21.34 -25.85
N PRO A 137 -5.01 22.40 -25.74
CA PRO A 137 -4.28 22.68 -24.50
C PRO A 137 -5.18 23.24 -23.39
N LEU A 138 -6.48 23.44 -23.66
CA LEU A 138 -7.48 23.99 -22.75
C LEU A 138 -8.05 22.98 -21.75
N VAL A 139 -7.44 21.80 -21.58
CA VAL A 139 -7.73 20.93 -20.44
C VAL A 139 -7.01 21.50 -19.22
N SER A 140 -7.67 22.43 -18.51
CA SER A 140 -7.20 23.01 -17.24
C SER A 140 -7.35 22.03 -16.07
N GLY A 141 -6.78 20.84 -16.20
CA GLY A 141 -6.81 19.77 -15.20
C GLY A 141 -5.42 19.14 -14.99
N PRO A 142 -5.25 18.34 -13.93
CA PRO A 142 -3.97 17.71 -13.61
C PRO A 142 -3.52 16.74 -14.71
N VAL A 143 -2.27 16.90 -15.16
CA VAL A 143 -1.65 16.05 -16.18
C VAL A 143 -0.94 14.88 -15.51
N TYR A 144 -1.62 13.73 -15.45
CA TYR A 144 -1.04 12.48 -14.94
C TYR A 144 -0.12 11.80 -15.97
N THR A 145 1.04 11.35 -15.51
CA THR A 145 2.07 10.71 -16.34
C THR A 145 1.97 9.19 -16.30
N SER A 146 2.64 8.51 -17.24
CA SER A 146 2.78 7.04 -17.19
C SER A 146 3.49 6.52 -15.93
N GLN A 147 4.21 7.38 -15.18
CA GLN A 147 4.77 6.97 -13.89
C GLN A 147 3.69 6.95 -12.81
N ASP A 148 2.74 7.88 -12.85
CA ASP A 148 1.71 8.02 -11.81
C ASP A 148 0.70 6.88 -11.89
N PHE A 149 0.37 6.42 -13.11
CA PHE A 149 -0.39 5.18 -13.30
C PHE A 149 0.34 3.94 -12.75
N ARG A 150 1.67 3.89 -12.78
CA ARG A 150 2.45 2.80 -12.15
C ARG A 150 2.43 2.90 -10.63
N LEU A 151 2.57 4.11 -10.07
CA LEU A 151 2.50 4.34 -8.63
C LEU A 151 1.10 4.00 -8.08
N PHE A 152 0.04 4.38 -8.79
CA PHE A 152 -1.34 4.01 -8.45
C PHE A 152 -1.54 2.49 -8.52
N HIS A 153 -1.08 1.83 -9.59
CA HIS A 153 -1.13 0.36 -9.70
C HIS A 153 -0.33 -0.34 -8.58
N HIS A 154 0.84 0.18 -8.22
CA HIS A 154 1.67 -0.31 -7.12
C HIS A 154 0.97 -0.18 -5.75
N PHE A 155 0.17 0.88 -5.56
CA PHE A 155 -0.69 1.03 -4.38
C PHE A 155 -1.69 -0.12 -4.31
N LEU A 156 -2.45 -0.36 -5.40
CA LEU A 156 -3.46 -1.43 -5.46
C LEU A 156 -2.88 -2.83 -5.23
N GLN A 157 -1.63 -3.07 -5.63
CA GLN A 157 -1.01 -4.40 -5.54
C GLN A 157 -0.26 -4.65 -4.24
N THR A 158 0.36 -3.63 -3.64
CA THR A 158 1.38 -3.82 -2.59
C THR A 158 1.37 -2.71 -1.54
N ALA A 159 1.59 -1.46 -1.92
CA ALA A 159 1.89 -0.38 -0.97
C ALA A 159 0.66 0.18 -0.21
N TYR A 160 -0.47 -0.53 -0.18
CA TYR A 160 -1.66 -0.07 0.54
C TYR A 160 -1.58 -0.39 2.06
N PRO A 161 -2.05 0.53 2.93
CA PRO A 161 -2.03 0.37 4.39
C PRO A 161 -2.59 -0.96 4.91
N HIS A 162 -2.01 -1.45 6.01
CA HIS A 162 -2.52 -2.62 6.74
C HIS A 162 -3.54 -2.28 7.83
N HIS A 163 -3.57 -1.02 8.27
CA HIS A 163 -4.63 -0.48 9.13
C HIS A 163 -5.67 0.31 8.32
N PRO A 164 -6.97 0.23 8.67
CA PRO A 164 -7.55 -0.69 9.65
C PRO A 164 -7.45 -2.17 9.24
N ILE A 165 -7.22 -3.04 10.22
CA ILE A 165 -6.93 -4.47 10.01
C ILE A 165 -8.11 -5.13 9.27
N GLY A 166 -7.78 -5.97 8.28
CA GLY A 166 -8.75 -6.74 7.49
C GLY A 166 -9.62 -5.93 6.54
N ASN A 167 -9.25 -4.69 6.23
CA ASN A 167 -9.96 -3.83 5.27
C ASN A 167 -9.25 -3.75 3.90
N ASP A 168 -8.51 -4.78 3.52
CA ASP A 168 -7.73 -4.87 2.27
C ASP A 168 -8.58 -4.64 1.00
N SER A 169 -9.82 -5.13 0.98
CA SER A 169 -10.78 -4.86 -0.10
C SER A 169 -11.16 -3.37 -0.20
N VAL A 170 -11.38 -2.70 0.94
CA VAL A 170 -11.69 -1.26 1.01
C VAL A 170 -10.51 -0.44 0.48
N TRP A 171 -9.29 -0.81 0.84
CA TRP A 171 -8.06 -0.17 0.35
C TRP A 171 -7.81 -0.36 -1.15
N THR A 172 -8.22 -1.49 -1.72
CA THR A 172 -7.95 -1.86 -3.13
C THR A 172 -9.10 -1.54 -4.09
N HIS A 173 -10.31 -1.26 -3.60
CA HIS A 173 -11.51 -1.01 -4.41
C HIS A 173 -12.19 0.34 -4.09
N GLU A 174 -12.54 0.59 -2.82
CA GLU A 174 -13.33 1.76 -2.42
C GLU A 174 -12.48 3.04 -2.31
N VAL A 175 -11.35 2.99 -1.61
CA VAL A 175 -10.41 4.11 -1.47
C VAL A 175 -9.92 4.63 -2.85
N PRO A 176 -9.54 3.77 -3.81
CA PRO A 176 -9.16 4.22 -5.17
C PRO A 176 -10.30 4.85 -5.95
N ALA A 177 -11.54 4.37 -5.80
CA ALA A 177 -12.71 4.98 -6.42
C ALA A 177 -12.95 6.39 -5.85
N ILE A 178 -12.84 6.56 -4.54
CA ILE A 178 -12.95 7.85 -3.85
C ILE A 178 -11.81 8.80 -4.23
N ALA A 179 -10.58 8.30 -4.34
CA ALA A 179 -9.38 9.08 -4.68
C ALA A 179 -9.52 9.85 -6.01
N SER A 180 -10.28 9.32 -6.97
CA SER A 180 -10.57 9.99 -8.25
C SER A 180 -11.27 11.36 -8.11
N LYS A 181 -11.85 11.66 -6.92
CA LYS A 181 -12.54 12.91 -6.61
C LYS A 181 -11.75 13.86 -5.68
N TYR A 182 -10.68 13.39 -5.05
CA TYR A 182 -10.00 14.10 -3.95
C TYR A 182 -8.48 14.07 -4.13
N ASP A 183 -7.94 15.18 -4.63
CA ASP A 183 -6.50 15.32 -4.92
C ASP A 183 -5.62 14.99 -3.69
N PHE A 184 -6.00 15.39 -2.47
CA PHE A 184 -5.22 15.08 -1.28
C PHE A 184 -5.03 13.56 -1.06
N LEU A 185 -6.06 12.75 -1.33
CA LEU A 185 -6.00 11.29 -1.19
C LEU A 185 -5.18 10.67 -2.33
N LEU A 186 -5.43 11.07 -3.58
CA LEU A 186 -4.69 10.56 -4.73
C LEU A 186 -3.19 10.89 -4.63
N ASN A 187 -2.84 12.12 -4.23
CA ASN A 187 -1.45 12.49 -3.97
C ASN A 187 -0.84 11.64 -2.83
N ALA A 188 -1.59 11.32 -1.75
CA ALA A 188 -1.08 10.44 -0.70
C ALA A 188 -0.79 9.02 -1.21
N MET A 189 -1.69 8.43 -2.01
CA MET A 189 -1.48 7.09 -2.60
C MET A 189 -0.23 7.05 -3.48
N LEU A 190 -0.03 8.08 -4.32
CA LEU A 190 1.17 8.22 -5.16
C LEU A 190 2.44 8.42 -4.31
N ALA A 191 2.34 9.19 -3.22
CA ALA A 191 3.44 9.46 -2.29
C ALA A 191 3.89 8.18 -1.53
N LEU A 192 2.93 7.40 -1.03
CA LEU A 192 3.20 6.12 -0.36
C LEU A 192 3.85 5.12 -1.32
N SER A 193 3.26 4.87 -2.48
CA SER A 193 3.86 3.97 -3.49
C SER A 193 5.24 4.40 -3.96
N ALA A 194 5.49 5.70 -4.13
CA ALA A 194 6.82 6.18 -4.51
C ALA A 194 7.85 5.99 -3.39
N SER A 195 7.42 6.07 -2.13
CA SER A 195 8.27 5.82 -0.96
C SER A 195 8.57 4.32 -0.80
N ASP A 196 7.56 3.47 -0.96
CA ASP A 196 7.66 2.00 -0.88
C ASP A 196 8.58 1.44 -1.98
N ILE A 197 8.36 1.81 -3.24
CA ILE A 197 9.23 1.43 -4.37
C ILE A 197 10.67 1.95 -4.15
N TYR A 198 10.84 3.11 -3.53
CA TYR A 198 12.17 3.65 -3.21
C TYR A 198 12.85 2.86 -2.08
N SER A 199 12.13 2.41 -1.05
CA SER A 199 12.69 1.56 0.02
C SER A 199 12.98 0.12 -0.42
N LEU A 200 12.21 -0.43 -1.37
CA LEU A 200 12.42 -1.77 -1.92
C LEU A 200 13.56 -1.86 -2.95
N ARG A 201 14.14 -0.72 -3.35
CA ARG A 201 15.24 -0.63 -4.32
C ARG A 201 16.51 -0.13 -3.65
N THR A 202 17.67 -0.50 -4.20
CA THR A 202 18.95 0.09 -3.81
C THR A 202 18.87 1.63 -3.96
N PRO A 203 19.14 2.44 -2.90
CA PRO A 203 18.90 3.89 -2.89
C PRO A 203 19.72 4.69 -3.93
N CYS A 204 19.20 4.76 -5.15
CA CYS A 204 19.83 5.39 -6.31
C CYS A 204 18.85 6.31 -7.08
N ASP A 205 17.56 5.98 -7.08
CA ASP A 205 16.50 6.73 -7.78
C ASP A 205 16.07 7.98 -6.98
N LYS A 206 16.92 9.01 -7.02
CA LYS A 206 16.67 10.30 -6.34
C LYS A 206 15.47 11.06 -6.91
N ASP A 207 15.12 10.86 -8.18
CA ASP A 207 13.95 11.46 -8.82
C ASP A 207 12.66 10.86 -8.26
N LEU A 208 12.60 9.53 -8.09
CA LEU A 208 11.47 8.87 -7.42
C LEU A 208 11.30 9.33 -5.96
N HIS A 209 12.40 9.48 -5.21
CA HIS A 209 12.35 9.99 -3.83
C HIS A 209 11.84 11.44 -3.77
N LEU A 210 12.36 12.31 -4.65
CA LEU A 210 11.87 13.70 -4.76
C LEU A 210 10.39 13.76 -5.14
N LYS A 211 9.91 12.86 -6.01
CA LYS A 211 8.49 12.72 -6.35
C LYS A 211 7.65 12.26 -5.16
N ALA A 212 8.13 11.29 -4.37
CA ALA A 212 7.45 10.84 -3.15
C ALA A 212 7.22 11.99 -2.16
N LEU A 213 8.24 12.83 -1.95
CA LEU A 213 8.14 14.03 -1.12
C LEU A 213 7.25 15.12 -1.76
N THR A 214 7.35 15.33 -3.07
CA THR A 214 6.50 16.29 -3.81
C THR A 214 5.02 15.94 -3.71
N TYR A 215 4.67 14.65 -3.82
CA TYR A 215 3.30 14.18 -3.64
C TYR A 215 2.85 14.26 -2.18
N ARG A 216 3.74 14.00 -1.20
CA ARG A 216 3.44 14.22 0.23
C ARG A 216 3.07 15.66 0.53
N VAL A 217 3.87 16.63 0.06
CA VAL A 217 3.61 18.07 0.28
C VAL A 217 2.25 18.47 -0.31
N LYS A 218 1.99 18.16 -1.59
CA LYS A 218 0.69 18.43 -2.25
C LYS A 218 -0.50 17.81 -1.50
N SER A 219 -0.31 16.59 -0.99
CA SER A 219 -1.31 15.90 -0.19
C SER A 219 -1.61 16.65 1.11
N ILE A 220 -0.57 17.02 1.86
CA ILE A 220 -0.71 17.73 3.15
C ILE A 220 -1.31 19.14 2.96
N GLU A 221 -0.89 19.89 1.94
CA GLU A 221 -1.45 21.21 1.62
C GLU A 221 -2.96 21.13 1.30
N SER A 222 -3.35 20.21 0.42
CA SER A 222 -4.74 20.00 0.02
C SER A 222 -5.59 19.40 1.16
N LEU A 223 -5.01 18.51 1.99
CA LEU A 223 -5.64 17.94 3.18
C LEU A 223 -5.90 19.02 4.24
N SER A 224 -4.92 19.91 4.48
CA SER A 224 -5.05 21.02 5.43
C SER A 224 -6.21 21.95 5.04
N GLN A 225 -6.34 22.26 3.75
CA GLN A 225 -7.49 23.02 3.21
C GLN A 225 -8.81 22.25 3.38
N ALA A 226 -8.84 20.95 3.05
CA ALA A 226 -10.04 20.12 3.15
C ALA A 226 -10.54 19.93 4.59
N VAL A 227 -9.62 19.82 5.56
CA VAL A 227 -9.91 19.76 7.00
C VAL A 227 -10.35 21.13 7.53
N SER A 228 -9.70 22.22 7.11
CA SER A 228 -10.09 23.59 7.50
C SER A 228 -11.48 23.98 6.99
N ALA A 229 -11.87 23.49 5.81
CA ALA A 229 -13.24 23.60 5.29
C ALA A 229 -14.25 22.66 5.99
N GLY A 230 -13.79 21.75 6.86
CA GLY A 230 -14.61 20.82 7.62
C GLY A 230 -15.17 19.64 6.83
N ILE A 231 -15.65 18.62 7.54
CA ILE A 231 -16.24 17.42 6.94
C ILE A 231 -17.70 17.67 6.58
N GLU A 232 -18.01 17.74 5.29
CA GLU A 232 -19.34 18.08 4.76
C GLU A 232 -20.13 16.87 4.26
N SER A 233 -19.44 15.81 3.82
CA SER A 233 -20.07 14.62 3.24
C SER A 233 -19.39 13.32 3.70
N PHE A 234 -20.13 12.22 3.59
CA PHE A 234 -19.63 10.85 3.81
C PHE A 234 -18.35 10.57 3.00
N GLU A 235 -18.35 10.93 1.71
CA GLU A 235 -17.18 10.72 0.84
C GLU A 235 -15.97 11.56 1.30
N LYS A 236 -16.17 12.86 1.60
CA LYS A 236 -15.09 13.76 2.03
C LYS A 236 -14.49 13.30 3.36
N GLY A 237 -15.32 12.89 4.32
CA GLY A 237 -14.87 12.38 5.62
C GLY A 237 -14.03 11.10 5.52
N ASN A 238 -14.50 10.14 4.71
CA ASN A 238 -13.77 8.89 4.48
C ASN A 238 -12.51 9.09 3.63
N ALA A 239 -12.53 10.02 2.65
CA ALA A 239 -11.34 10.40 1.91
C ALA A 239 -10.25 10.98 2.83
N ILE A 240 -10.63 11.92 3.71
CA ILE A 240 -9.71 12.52 4.70
C ILE A 240 -9.14 11.43 5.63
N LEU A 241 -9.98 10.51 6.14
CA LEU A 241 -9.53 9.41 7.01
C LEU A 241 -8.54 8.47 6.30
N ALA A 242 -8.86 8.03 5.08
CA ALA A 242 -7.96 7.22 4.27
C ALA A 242 -6.63 7.95 3.95
N THR A 243 -6.67 9.27 3.80
CA THR A 243 -5.47 10.09 3.59
C THR A 243 -4.60 10.14 4.82
N CYS A 244 -5.17 10.31 6.02
CA CYS A 244 -4.42 10.27 7.28
C CYS A 244 -3.70 8.92 7.46
N TYR A 245 -4.38 7.79 7.24
CA TYR A 245 -3.73 6.47 7.25
C TYR A 245 -2.66 6.33 6.17
N THR A 246 -2.90 6.80 4.94
CA THR A 246 -1.90 6.70 3.86
C THR A 246 -0.63 7.51 4.16
N LEU A 247 -0.78 8.71 4.73
CA LEU A 247 0.35 9.56 5.14
C LEU A 247 1.05 9.05 6.40
N LEU A 248 0.32 8.39 7.32
CA LEU A 248 0.87 7.66 8.47
C LEU A 248 1.85 6.58 8.00
N PHE A 249 1.42 5.68 7.11
CA PHE A 249 2.28 4.63 6.57
C PHE A 249 3.43 5.17 5.73
N GLN A 250 3.24 6.27 5.00
CA GLN A 250 4.37 6.92 4.33
C GLN A 250 5.41 7.43 5.34
N SER A 251 5.00 7.87 6.53
CA SER A 251 5.92 8.38 7.56
C SER A 251 6.88 7.29 8.07
N VAL A 252 6.41 6.04 8.16
CA VAL A 252 7.23 4.85 8.50
C VAL A 252 8.38 4.63 7.50
N LEU A 253 8.21 5.08 6.26
CA LEU A 253 9.20 4.95 5.18
C LEU A 253 10.14 6.15 5.04
N LEU A 254 10.09 7.13 5.96
CA LEU A 254 10.84 8.38 5.92
C LEU A 254 11.68 8.61 7.20
N ASN A 255 12.93 9.06 7.05
CA ASN A 255 13.92 9.08 8.12
C ASN A 255 13.66 10.11 9.24
N GLU A 256 12.93 11.19 8.93
CA GLU A 256 12.73 12.36 9.80
C GLU A 256 11.24 12.62 10.06
N ALA A 257 10.40 11.57 9.98
CA ALA A 257 8.94 11.67 9.97
C ALA A 257 8.25 11.09 11.22
N LEU A 258 8.94 10.96 12.36
CA LEU A 258 8.32 10.46 13.60
C LEU A 258 7.30 11.46 14.19
N ALA A 259 7.58 12.76 14.11
CA ALA A 259 6.62 13.79 14.51
C ALA A 259 5.37 13.80 13.60
N ASP A 260 5.57 13.66 12.28
CA ASP A 260 4.48 13.46 11.31
C ASP A 260 3.68 12.19 11.64
N TYR A 261 4.35 11.07 11.93
CA TYR A 261 3.72 9.80 12.28
C TYR A 261 2.76 9.96 13.46
N PHE A 262 3.21 10.51 14.61
CA PHE A 262 2.32 10.79 15.74
C PHE A 262 1.17 11.74 15.37
N THR A 263 1.45 12.73 14.52
CA THR A 263 0.44 13.70 14.05
C THR A 263 -0.63 13.03 13.20
N PHE A 264 -0.29 12.04 12.37
CA PHE A 264 -1.26 11.27 11.60
C PHE A 264 -2.01 10.21 12.43
N VAL A 265 -1.41 9.63 13.49
CA VAL A 265 -2.16 8.82 14.47
C VAL A 265 -3.27 9.67 15.12
N ARG A 266 -2.89 10.85 15.65
CA ARG A 266 -3.84 11.84 16.20
C ARG A 266 -4.86 12.30 15.16
N GLY A 267 -4.43 12.45 13.90
CA GLY A 267 -5.26 12.79 12.74
C GLY A 267 -6.36 11.77 12.46
N CYS A 268 -6.01 10.48 12.30
CA CYS A 268 -6.98 9.41 12.06
C CYS A 268 -8.10 9.41 13.11
N VAL A 269 -7.73 9.40 14.40
CA VAL A 269 -8.69 9.40 15.51
C VAL A 269 -9.57 10.66 15.51
N SER A 270 -8.96 11.85 15.32
CA SER A 270 -9.68 13.13 15.28
C SER A 270 -10.72 13.17 14.15
N VAL A 271 -10.37 12.64 12.98
CA VAL A 271 -11.28 12.55 11.82
C VAL A 271 -12.41 11.57 12.10
N SER A 272 -12.12 10.38 12.65
CA SER A 272 -13.14 9.41 13.05
C SER A 272 -14.12 9.98 14.10
N ILE A 273 -13.64 10.78 15.05
CA ILE A 273 -14.51 11.50 16.00
C ILE A 273 -15.43 12.49 15.26
N GLN A 274 -14.90 13.31 14.35
CA GLN A 274 -15.71 14.30 13.61
C GLN A 274 -16.78 13.65 12.71
N VAL A 275 -16.42 12.56 12.00
CA VAL A 275 -17.35 11.78 11.16
C VAL A 275 -18.46 11.16 12.04
N SER A 276 -18.09 10.63 13.21
CA SER A 276 -19.03 10.04 14.18
C SER A 276 -20.00 11.07 14.77
N ILE A 277 -19.51 12.26 15.17
CA ILE A 277 -20.34 13.37 15.67
C ILE A 277 -21.35 13.83 14.61
N LYS A 278 -20.94 13.83 13.33
CA LYS A 278 -21.80 14.14 12.18
C LYS A 278 -22.73 12.98 11.77
N LYS A 279 -22.71 11.85 12.49
CA LYS A 279 -23.49 10.63 12.23
C LYS A 279 -23.35 10.11 10.80
N MET A 280 -22.15 10.27 10.24
CA MET A 280 -21.78 9.74 8.93
C MET A 280 -21.22 8.32 9.08
N ASN A 281 -21.49 7.46 8.10
CA ASN A 281 -20.95 6.10 8.06
C ASN A 281 -19.45 6.12 7.70
N PHE A 282 -18.80 4.97 7.85
CA PHE A 282 -17.43 4.73 7.40
C PHE A 282 -17.39 3.73 6.25
N ILE A 283 -16.38 3.84 5.38
CA ILE A 283 -16.03 2.81 4.39
C ILE A 283 -15.24 1.66 5.04
N PHE A 284 -14.46 1.97 6.07
CA PHE A 284 -13.74 0.98 6.86
C PHE A 284 -14.71 0.30 7.83
N THR A 285 -14.67 -1.03 7.84
CA THR A 285 -15.46 -1.90 8.71
C THR A 285 -14.65 -2.31 9.92
N LYS A 286 -15.33 -2.57 11.05
CA LYS A 286 -14.74 -3.15 12.27
C LYS A 286 -13.52 -2.43 12.88
N PHE A 287 -13.33 -1.15 12.56
CA PHE A 287 -12.13 -0.38 12.94
C PHE A 287 -12.25 0.41 14.26
N LEU A 288 -13.45 0.43 14.86
CA LEU A 288 -13.73 1.15 16.11
C LEU A 288 -13.93 0.15 17.27
N GLY A 289 -13.52 0.56 18.47
CA GLY A 289 -13.63 -0.28 19.68
C GLY A 289 -12.64 -1.45 19.68
N ASP A 290 -13.10 -2.61 20.15
CA ASP A 290 -12.26 -3.79 20.35
C ASP A 290 -12.42 -4.88 19.26
N GLU A 291 -13.22 -4.67 18.20
CA GLU A 291 -13.27 -5.61 17.07
C GLU A 291 -11.89 -5.81 16.41
N GLN A 292 -11.07 -4.75 16.32
CA GLN A 292 -9.67 -4.83 15.88
C GLN A 292 -8.78 -5.70 16.79
N LEU A 293 -9.13 -5.87 18.07
CA LEU A 293 -8.42 -6.75 19.00
C LEU A 293 -8.82 -8.21 18.79
N GLU A 294 -10.12 -8.47 18.62
CA GLU A 294 -10.65 -9.81 18.32
C GLU A 294 -10.00 -10.40 17.06
N MET A 295 -9.78 -9.58 16.03
CA MET A 295 -9.16 -9.98 14.77
C MET A 295 -7.69 -10.42 14.90
N VAL A 296 -6.96 -9.95 15.93
CA VAL A 296 -5.55 -10.34 16.17
C VAL A 296 -5.36 -11.32 17.33
N GLU A 297 -6.37 -11.60 18.13
CA GLU A 297 -6.28 -12.39 19.37
C GLU A 297 -5.63 -13.78 19.16
N ASP A 298 -6.05 -14.53 18.13
CA ASP A 298 -5.42 -15.83 17.76
C ASP A 298 -3.99 -15.68 17.21
N GLY A 299 -3.61 -14.50 16.74
CA GLY A 299 -2.23 -14.14 16.41
C GLY A 299 -1.40 -13.83 17.65
N LEU A 300 -1.93 -13.04 18.59
CA LEU A 300 -1.26 -12.68 19.85
C LEU A 300 -1.01 -13.89 20.75
N GLN A 301 -1.90 -14.89 20.73
CA GLN A 301 -1.73 -16.16 21.46
C GLN A 301 -0.68 -17.08 20.83
N LYS A 302 -0.32 -16.85 19.56
CA LYS A 302 0.71 -17.59 18.80
C LYS A 302 1.99 -16.78 18.59
N ALA A 303 2.02 -15.53 19.06
CA ALA A 303 3.19 -14.68 19.01
C ALA A 303 4.28 -15.25 19.92
N PRO A 304 5.54 -15.31 19.47
CA PRO A 304 6.61 -15.86 20.29
C PRO A 304 7.00 -14.92 21.43
N TRP A 305 7.68 -15.48 22.43
CA TRP A 305 8.21 -14.72 23.56
C TRP A 305 9.40 -13.86 23.14
N ILE A 306 9.48 -12.64 23.66
CA ILE A 306 10.63 -11.75 23.47
C ILE A 306 11.72 -12.13 24.47
N ASN A 307 12.98 -12.16 24.01
CA ASN A 307 14.12 -12.53 24.86
C ASN A 307 14.15 -11.69 26.17
N PRO A 308 14.10 -12.33 27.36
CA PRO A 308 14.08 -11.64 28.65
C PRO A 308 15.25 -10.69 28.92
N ASP A 309 16.44 -10.94 28.36
CA ASP A 309 17.60 -10.05 28.54
C ASP A 309 17.41 -8.72 27.81
N VAL A 310 16.74 -8.74 26.65
CA VAL A 310 16.37 -7.51 25.91
C VAL A 310 15.37 -6.70 26.72
N VAL A 311 14.38 -7.39 27.29
CA VAL A 311 13.36 -6.79 28.15
C VAL A 311 13.98 -6.25 29.44
N ALA A 312 14.98 -6.93 30.01
CA ALA A 312 15.72 -6.46 31.18
C ALA A 312 16.56 -5.20 30.90
N LYS A 313 17.18 -5.09 29.71
CA LYS A 313 17.86 -3.85 29.28
C LYS A 313 16.88 -2.66 29.22
N ALA A 314 15.72 -2.86 28.59
CA ALA A 314 14.70 -1.83 28.46
C ALA A 314 14.20 -1.36 29.85
N ASN A 315 13.81 -2.30 30.72
CA ASN A 315 13.35 -1.99 32.09
C ASN A 315 14.38 -1.18 32.90
N ARG A 316 15.66 -1.55 32.86
CA ARG A 316 16.73 -0.80 33.55
C ARG A 316 16.85 0.64 33.04
N SER A 317 16.69 0.87 31.74
CA SER A 317 16.77 2.22 31.15
C SER A 317 15.57 3.08 31.55
N PHE A 318 14.37 2.51 31.57
CA PHE A 318 13.19 3.19 32.10
C PHE A 318 13.36 3.53 33.59
N GLU A 319 13.84 2.59 34.40
CA GLU A 319 14.04 2.81 35.85
C GLU A 319 15.09 3.90 36.15
N LYS A 320 16.12 4.06 35.31
CA LYS A 320 17.01 5.24 35.34
C LYS A 320 16.31 6.53 34.91
N MET A 321 15.47 6.48 33.87
CA MET A 321 14.85 7.65 33.23
C MET A 321 13.70 8.26 34.04
N GLY A 322 12.96 7.47 34.82
CA GLY A 322 11.75 7.90 35.53
C GLY A 322 11.87 9.27 36.25
N PRO A 323 12.94 9.57 37.01
CA PRO A 323 13.14 10.86 37.67
C PRO A 323 13.30 12.09 36.75
N LEU A 324 13.53 11.89 35.45
CA LEU A 324 13.58 12.99 34.46
C LEU A 324 12.19 13.46 34.05
N CYS A 325 11.19 12.56 34.08
CA CYS A 325 9.82 12.80 33.64
C CYS A 325 9.08 13.65 34.68
N LYS A 326 8.67 14.86 34.28
CA LYS A 326 8.09 15.90 35.15
C LYS A 326 6.70 16.35 34.69
N THR A 327 6.44 16.42 33.38
CA THR A 327 5.11 16.80 32.89
C THR A 327 4.16 15.59 32.91
N LYS A 328 2.84 15.87 32.93
CA LYS A 328 1.81 14.83 32.84
C LYS A 328 2.02 13.95 31.59
N ALA A 329 2.30 14.57 30.45
CA ALA A 329 2.53 13.89 29.17
C ALA A 329 3.73 12.92 29.24
N GLU A 330 4.86 13.37 29.78
CA GLU A 330 6.06 12.53 30.00
C GLU A 330 5.74 11.35 30.93
N ILE A 331 5.10 11.62 32.08
CA ILE A 331 4.82 10.60 33.10
C ILE A 331 3.82 9.54 32.59
N THR A 332 2.78 9.94 31.85
CA THR A 332 1.84 8.99 31.21
C THR A 332 2.57 8.13 30.16
N MET A 333 3.36 8.74 29.28
CA MET A 333 4.07 8.01 28.22
C MET A 333 5.11 7.04 28.82
N TYR A 334 5.89 7.50 29.79
CA TYR A 334 6.81 6.68 30.59
C TYR A 334 6.11 5.49 31.24
N GLY A 335 4.96 5.72 31.90
CA GLY A 335 4.20 4.68 32.59
C GLY A 335 3.72 3.58 31.64
N LEU A 336 3.22 3.94 30.45
CA LEU A 336 2.80 2.97 29.43
C LEU A 336 3.98 2.21 28.81
N LEU A 337 5.10 2.88 28.52
CA LEU A 337 6.30 2.23 27.98
C LEU A 337 6.90 1.22 28.99
N LEU A 338 6.99 1.59 30.27
CA LEU A 338 7.43 0.70 31.34
C LEU A 338 6.44 -0.45 31.59
N SER A 339 5.14 -0.19 31.55
CA SER A 339 4.10 -1.22 31.63
C SER A 339 4.22 -2.23 30.48
N MET A 340 4.43 -1.75 29.25
CA MET A 340 4.65 -2.59 28.07
C MET A 340 5.90 -3.47 28.23
N ALA A 341 7.02 -2.88 28.68
CA ALA A 341 8.26 -3.59 28.94
C ALA A 341 8.12 -4.65 30.06
N ARG A 342 7.32 -4.40 31.09
CA ARG A 342 7.06 -5.41 32.14
C ARG A 342 6.10 -6.50 31.67
N ASN A 343 5.09 -6.15 30.89
CA ASN A 343 4.13 -7.10 30.33
C ASN A 343 4.76 -8.05 29.29
N LEU A 344 5.83 -7.64 28.59
CA LEU A 344 6.57 -8.53 27.68
C LEU A 344 7.14 -9.79 28.35
N ILE A 345 7.37 -9.78 29.65
CA ILE A 345 7.87 -10.93 30.42
C ILE A 345 6.77 -11.99 30.62
N THR A 346 5.49 -11.58 30.65
CA THR A 346 4.38 -12.41 31.14
C THR A 346 3.25 -12.63 30.13
N SER A 347 3.07 -11.74 29.16
CA SER A 347 1.95 -11.79 28.21
C SER A 347 2.15 -10.86 27.01
N SER A 348 2.46 -11.44 25.84
CA SER A 348 2.51 -10.73 24.55
C SER A 348 1.24 -9.91 24.26
N ARG A 349 0.07 -10.48 24.59
CA ARG A 349 -1.24 -9.82 24.51
C ARG A 349 -1.31 -8.58 25.40
N SER A 350 -0.80 -8.65 26.63
CA SER A 350 -0.84 -7.52 27.57
C SER A 350 0.13 -6.41 27.18
N ALA A 351 1.30 -6.75 26.62
CA ALA A 351 2.22 -5.76 26.04
C ALA A 351 1.59 -5.06 24.82
N TYR A 352 0.94 -5.81 23.93
CA TYR A 352 0.19 -5.27 22.79
C TYR A 352 -0.95 -4.34 23.21
N MET A 353 -1.63 -4.63 24.33
CA MET A 353 -2.65 -3.73 24.88
C MET A 353 -2.06 -2.42 25.42
N GLU A 354 -0.83 -2.39 25.93
CA GLU A 354 -0.14 -1.12 26.27
C GLU A 354 0.25 -0.34 25.01
N LEU A 355 0.70 -1.01 23.94
CA LEU A 355 0.96 -0.37 22.64
C LEU A 355 -0.30 0.30 22.07
N ARG A 356 -1.45 -0.40 22.10
CA ARG A 356 -2.75 0.22 21.74
C ARG A 356 -3.03 1.47 22.56
N LYS A 357 -2.83 1.45 23.89
CA LYS A 357 -3.04 2.63 24.76
C LYS A 357 -2.16 3.82 24.37
N ILE A 358 -0.92 3.60 23.93
CA ILE A 358 -0.04 4.70 23.49
C ILE A 358 -0.66 5.44 22.28
N TYR A 359 -1.27 4.74 21.32
CA TYR A 359 -2.00 5.41 20.23
C TYR A 359 -3.25 6.17 20.71
N TYR A 360 -3.89 5.75 21.81
CA TYR A 360 -4.97 6.50 22.45
C TYR A 360 -4.47 7.79 23.15
N ILE A 361 -3.34 7.79 23.87
CA ILE A 361 -2.92 8.99 24.64
C ILE A 361 -2.65 10.20 23.76
N PHE A 362 -2.11 9.99 22.55
CA PHE A 362 -1.86 11.06 21.56
C PHE A 362 -3.14 11.76 21.09
N SER A 363 -4.31 11.17 21.31
CA SER A 363 -5.60 11.65 20.78
C SER A 363 -6.59 12.05 21.88
N PHE A 364 -6.55 11.38 23.03
CA PHE A 364 -7.54 11.55 24.11
C PHE A 364 -6.97 12.11 25.42
N GLU A 365 -5.67 11.94 25.70
CA GLU A 365 -5.07 12.37 26.98
C GLU A 365 -4.16 13.59 26.87
N MET A 366 -3.45 13.76 25.76
CA MET A 366 -2.59 14.92 25.48
C MET A 366 -3.41 16.03 24.79
N LYS A 367 -3.45 17.22 25.40
CA LYS A 367 -3.94 18.45 24.75
C LYS A 367 -3.01 18.88 23.62
N ASP A 368 -3.44 19.81 22.77
CA ASP A 368 -2.63 20.30 21.64
C ASP A 368 -1.27 20.88 22.07
N GLU A 369 -1.23 21.56 23.22
CA GLU A 369 0.02 22.11 23.80
C GLU A 369 0.95 21.00 24.31
N GLU A 370 0.41 20.02 25.05
CA GLU A 370 1.15 18.85 25.56
C GLU A 370 1.68 17.98 24.41
N PHE A 371 0.88 17.80 23.35
CA PHE A 371 1.25 17.05 22.17
C PHE A 371 2.32 17.76 21.33
N ARG A 372 2.18 19.08 21.12
CA ARG A 372 3.19 19.90 20.43
C ARG A 372 4.54 19.86 21.16
N GLU A 373 4.52 19.88 22.48
CA GLU A 373 5.74 19.77 23.29
C GLU A 373 6.30 18.34 23.32
N PHE A 374 5.45 17.31 23.26
CA PHE A 374 5.89 15.92 23.11
C PHE A 374 6.63 15.66 21.79
N ILE A 375 6.22 16.29 20.69
CA ILE A 375 6.90 16.16 19.39
C ILE A 375 8.02 17.20 19.16
N ASN A 376 8.29 18.07 20.13
CA ASN A 376 9.29 19.13 20.03
C ASN A 376 10.73 18.55 19.99
N PRO A 377 11.53 18.77 18.93
CA PRO A 377 12.90 18.26 18.86
C PRO A 377 13.85 18.89 19.89
N ALA A 378 13.49 20.05 20.47
CA ALA A 378 14.27 20.69 21.53
C ALA A 378 13.95 20.15 22.94
N ASN A 379 12.92 19.30 23.11
CA ASN A 379 12.60 18.71 24.40
C ASN A 379 13.34 17.38 24.58
N GLU A 380 14.45 17.43 25.30
CA GLU A 380 15.36 16.29 25.51
C GLU A 380 14.68 15.08 26.17
N VAL A 381 13.76 15.29 27.13
CA VAL A 381 13.03 14.21 27.82
C VAL A 381 12.01 13.56 26.87
N CYS A 382 11.34 14.34 26.03
CA CYS A 382 10.45 13.82 25.02
C CYS A 382 11.22 13.10 23.89
N GLN A 383 12.38 13.60 23.44
CA GLN A 383 13.26 12.88 22.51
C GLN A 383 13.72 11.52 23.09
N LEU A 384 14.09 11.48 24.38
CA LEU A 384 14.39 10.24 25.11
C LEU A 384 13.20 9.26 25.10
N LEU A 385 11.99 9.72 25.43
CA LEU A 385 10.76 8.90 25.44
C LEU A 385 10.39 8.42 24.02
N GLN A 386 10.58 9.25 22.99
CA GLN A 386 10.40 8.86 21.58
C GLN A 386 11.40 7.75 21.18
N ALA A 387 12.67 7.84 21.58
CA ALA A 387 13.66 6.81 21.29
C ALA A 387 13.31 5.47 21.97
N HIS A 388 12.76 5.53 23.19
CA HIS A 388 12.27 4.34 23.88
C HIS A 388 11.01 3.77 23.24
N PHE A 389 10.10 4.61 22.75
CA PHE A 389 8.92 4.18 22.00
C PHE A 389 9.29 3.42 20.72
N VAL A 390 10.19 3.97 19.89
CA VAL A 390 10.62 3.31 18.66
C VAL A 390 11.39 2.01 18.96
N ALA A 391 12.28 2.01 19.96
CA ALA A 391 12.96 0.79 20.40
C ALA A 391 11.97 -0.27 20.92
N MET A 392 10.92 0.14 21.64
CA MET A 392 9.86 -0.77 22.09
C MET A 392 9.02 -1.31 20.92
N GLN A 393 8.63 -0.48 19.93
CA GLN A 393 7.96 -0.94 18.71
C GLN A 393 8.81 -2.00 17.99
N LEU A 394 10.12 -1.79 17.88
CA LEU A 394 11.02 -2.71 17.20
C LEU A 394 11.10 -4.08 17.89
N ILE A 395 11.20 -4.14 19.23
CA ILE A 395 11.16 -5.43 19.95
C ILE A 395 9.75 -6.05 19.99
N MET A 396 8.69 -5.24 19.84
CA MET A 396 7.29 -5.69 19.72
C MET A 396 6.94 -6.30 18.35
N THR A 397 7.77 -6.07 17.32
CA THR A 397 7.68 -6.67 15.96
C THR A 397 7.10 -8.09 15.88
N PRO A 398 7.53 -9.07 16.70
CA PRO A 398 7.08 -10.47 16.53
C PRO A 398 5.64 -10.67 16.98
N ILE A 399 5.14 -9.75 17.81
CA ILE A 399 3.78 -9.72 18.35
C ILE A 399 2.89 -8.90 17.41
N THR A 400 3.34 -7.74 16.93
CA THR A 400 2.59 -6.91 15.96
C THR A 400 2.50 -7.55 14.58
N LYS A 401 3.38 -8.50 14.22
CA LYS A 401 3.21 -9.38 13.05
C LYS A 401 1.90 -10.19 13.06
N ALA A 402 1.18 -10.28 14.18
CA ALA A 402 -0.20 -10.75 14.24
C ALA A 402 -1.17 -9.91 13.37
N GLU A 403 -0.95 -8.60 13.23
CA GLU A 403 -1.79 -7.67 12.45
C GLU A 403 -1.76 -7.95 10.93
N GLN A 404 -0.67 -8.53 10.43
CA GLN A 404 -0.49 -8.84 9.00
C GLN A 404 -1.07 -10.22 8.61
N ARG A 405 -1.57 -11.00 9.57
CA ARG A 405 -1.86 -12.42 9.37
C ARG A 405 -3.10 -12.63 8.51
N GLY A 406 -2.88 -13.18 7.31
CA GLY A 406 -3.95 -13.49 6.34
C GLY A 406 -4.14 -12.43 5.25
N ARG A 407 -3.32 -11.38 5.23
CA ARG A 407 -3.31 -10.39 4.14
C ARG A 407 -2.75 -11.00 2.85
N GLU A 408 -3.30 -10.59 1.71
CA GLU A 408 -2.87 -11.06 0.38
C GLU A 408 -1.58 -10.38 -0.11
N SER A 409 -1.25 -9.21 0.44
CA SER A 409 -0.06 -8.44 0.08
C SER A 409 0.41 -7.59 1.27
N ALA A 410 1.71 -7.30 1.29
CA ALA A 410 2.34 -6.53 2.36
C ALA A 410 3.10 -5.32 1.78
N ALA A 411 2.57 -4.13 2.06
CA ALA A 411 3.37 -2.91 2.13
C ALA A 411 4.44 -3.06 3.21
N ALA A 412 5.56 -2.36 3.08
CA ALA A 412 6.48 -2.14 4.19
C ALA A 412 5.73 -1.43 5.35
N GLY A 413 5.55 -2.13 6.48
CA GLY A 413 4.57 -1.77 7.53
C GLY A 413 5.17 -1.68 8.93
N GLU A 414 4.41 -1.17 9.90
CA GLU A 414 4.83 -1.18 11.31
C GLU A 414 5.20 -2.60 11.75
N GLY A 415 6.39 -2.77 12.33
CA GLY A 415 6.93 -4.10 12.66
C GLY A 415 7.66 -4.82 11.52
N ASP A 416 7.96 -4.17 10.39
CA ASP A 416 8.88 -4.68 9.36
C ASP A 416 10.36 -4.26 9.58
N GLY A 417 10.64 -3.58 10.71
CA GLY A 417 11.96 -3.05 11.06
C GLY A 417 12.26 -1.65 10.49
N THR A 418 11.48 -1.15 9.53
CA THR A 418 11.74 0.16 8.89
C THR A 418 11.72 1.34 9.84
N THR A 419 10.95 1.30 10.94
CA THR A 419 10.89 2.35 11.97
C THR A 419 12.24 2.58 12.66
N GLY A 420 13.18 1.63 12.60
CA GLY A 420 14.54 1.77 13.11
C GLY A 420 15.31 2.96 12.52
N ARG A 421 14.95 3.41 11.30
CA ARG A 421 15.51 4.63 10.69
C ARG A 421 15.37 5.88 11.58
N TRP A 422 14.34 5.94 12.43
CA TRP A 422 14.10 7.09 13.31
C TRP A 422 15.02 7.12 14.52
N LEU A 423 15.52 5.96 15.01
CA LEU A 423 16.43 5.90 16.16
C LEU A 423 17.68 6.73 15.89
N LYS A 424 18.31 6.55 14.72
CA LYS A 424 19.48 7.31 14.28
C LYS A 424 19.27 8.84 14.32
N THR A 425 18.09 9.32 13.93
CA THR A 425 17.73 10.74 13.98
C THR A 425 17.57 11.22 15.42
N LEU A 426 16.88 10.45 16.26
CA LEU A 426 16.72 10.77 17.69
C LEU A 426 18.06 10.77 18.44
N HIS A 427 18.91 9.77 18.19
CA HIS A 427 20.23 9.63 18.84
C HIS A 427 21.23 10.72 18.44
N SER A 428 21.02 11.41 17.32
CA SER A 428 21.82 12.57 16.93
C SER A 428 21.27 13.90 17.45
N ASN A 429 20.00 13.93 17.89
CA ASN A 429 19.39 15.07 18.57
C ASN A 429 19.59 15.04 20.10
N ILE A 430 19.55 13.86 20.73
CA ILE A 430 19.67 13.72 22.19
C ILE A 430 21.11 14.06 22.63
N PRO A 431 21.31 15.01 23.57
CA PRO A 431 22.65 15.38 24.03
C PRO A 431 23.39 14.24 24.76
N ALA A 432 24.71 14.17 24.57
CA ALA A 432 25.57 13.14 25.15
C ALA A 432 25.55 13.06 26.69
N HIS A 433 25.11 14.11 27.39
CA HIS A 433 24.95 14.08 28.85
C HIS A 433 23.81 13.16 29.32
N LEU A 434 22.91 12.76 28.41
CA LEU A 434 21.80 11.85 28.66
C LEU A 434 22.07 10.42 28.19
N LEU A 435 23.28 10.11 27.69
CA LEU A 435 23.64 8.82 27.08
C LEU A 435 23.21 7.62 27.93
N GLU A 436 23.44 7.70 29.24
CA GLU A 436 23.18 6.62 30.18
C GLU A 436 21.68 6.24 30.31
N TYR A 437 20.77 7.09 29.84
CA TYR A 437 19.33 6.86 29.85
C TYR A 437 18.82 6.19 28.57
N TYR A 438 19.62 6.06 27.51
CA TYR A 438 19.19 5.47 26.23
C TYR A 438 20.16 4.47 25.59
N GLU A 439 21.20 4.03 26.31
CA GLU A 439 22.22 3.05 25.85
C GLU A 439 21.62 1.79 25.18
N TRP A 440 20.52 1.26 25.72
CA TRP A 440 19.86 0.09 25.12
C TRP A 440 19.18 0.39 23.77
N THR A 441 18.73 1.62 23.52
CA THR A 441 18.13 2.01 22.24
C THR A 441 19.19 2.13 21.14
N LEU A 442 20.41 2.55 21.49
CA LEU A 442 21.58 2.47 20.60
C LEU A 442 21.92 1.02 20.26
N TRP A 443 21.85 0.11 21.24
CA TRP A 443 22.01 -1.33 21.01
C TRP A 443 20.89 -1.94 20.14
N VAL A 444 19.65 -1.43 20.25
CA VAL A 444 18.55 -1.84 19.36
C VAL A 444 18.76 -1.35 17.92
N ASP A 445 19.18 -0.09 17.70
CA ASP A 445 19.54 0.38 16.35
C ASP A 445 20.67 -0.46 15.75
N ASP A 446 21.77 -0.63 16.48
CA ASP A 446 22.92 -1.46 16.09
C ASP A 446 22.48 -2.87 15.64
N GLU A 447 21.76 -3.63 16.46
CA GLU A 447 21.30 -4.98 16.08
C GLU A 447 20.19 -4.99 14.99
N VAL A 448 19.48 -3.87 14.75
CA VAL A 448 18.64 -3.67 13.56
C VAL A 448 19.48 -3.44 12.30
N GLN A 449 20.51 -2.59 12.34
CA GLN A 449 21.45 -2.38 11.22
C GLN A 449 22.19 -3.68 10.84
N LYS A 450 22.42 -4.56 11.83
CA LYS A 450 23.00 -5.91 11.65
C LYS A 450 21.98 -6.97 11.18
N GLY A 451 20.70 -6.63 11.08
CA GLY A 451 19.61 -7.53 10.66
C GLY A 451 19.25 -8.62 11.68
N ARG A 452 19.67 -8.48 12.95
CA ARG A 452 19.52 -9.51 14.00
C ARG A 452 18.41 -9.25 15.01
N LEU A 453 17.81 -8.06 15.01
CA LEU A 453 16.66 -7.73 15.87
C LEU A 453 15.38 -7.47 15.08
N TYR A 454 15.05 -8.40 14.16
CA TYR A 454 13.88 -8.29 13.27
C TYR A 454 12.81 -9.39 13.48
N ASN A 455 13.08 -10.37 14.34
CA ASN A 455 12.16 -11.46 14.69
C ASN A 455 11.98 -11.62 16.22
N GLY A 456 12.77 -10.93 17.06
CA GLY A 456 12.70 -10.88 18.54
C GLY A 456 12.87 -12.20 19.30
N VAL A 457 12.78 -13.33 18.58
CA VAL A 457 13.19 -14.66 18.99
C VAL A 457 14.67 -14.81 18.70
N TYR A 458 15.44 -15.08 19.74
CA TYR A 458 16.79 -15.61 19.64
C TYR A 458 16.70 -17.10 19.98
N ASP A 459 17.46 -17.92 19.24
CA ASP A 459 17.70 -19.33 19.58
C ASP A 459 18.69 -19.46 20.77
#